data_AF-A0A497SGC7-F1
#
_entry.id   AF-A0A497SGC7-F1
#
_cell.length_a   1.000
_cell.length_b   1.000
_cell.length_c   1.000
_cell.angle_alpha   90.00
_cell.angle_beta   90.00
_cell.angle_gamma   90.00
#
_symmetry.space_group_name_H-M   'P 1'
#
loop_
_entity.id
_entity.type
_entity.pdbx_description
1 polymer ?
#
loop_
_entity_poly.entity_id
_entity_poly.type
_entity_poly.pdbx_seq_one_letter_code
_entity_poly.pdbx_strand_id
1 'polypeptide(L)'
;MMNYARLCENADIWGYDAAFSVIAFLQAINSPRLSDLPEFARWIDEAGKQYDINQRILLAIAQKEQSFLTRPKGGRGWRRALQYTMGYGATDRGDIPKYAGCRTQVFAAAEGLRRYWDSGRVQKMVGKPLAETLPWTKNTPTGKIIPENEATAALYLYTPHLSGARDFVRVWRWLKGVEAKMAAEDRLYPEGYPKPLRRYGRVDPGHVKYWFGNPCQASHFVSHRVPILGRVYVHRRVAEAFEQVLKEIEEAGLAELIDLSDYGGTYCCRRVRGGRAYSPHAWGIAIDLNVHHLQGPNGEYRAGRTNWRCRPSEIPNSLKRLAPFFRRWGFSWGGDWKSFKDPMHFEATALTVKLLEGGELPQKFIEVCRAGQQPQLGYVPGEVKVVLLPDNKVIPCNAYFDGEKAKCNLRELAEGLGYVVADHIPDQRKVYLVPREAKAHLIPKEADA
;
A
#
# COMPACT_ATOMS: atom_id res chain seq x y z
N MET A 1 4.65 -27.51 -14.71
CA MET A 1 3.67 -27.29 -15.80
C MET A 1 2.97 -25.95 -15.57
N MET A 2 2.72 -25.12 -16.59
CA MET A 2 1.92 -23.89 -16.40
C MET A 2 0.46 -24.26 -16.15
N ASN A 3 -0.13 -23.77 -15.06
CA ASN A 3 -1.57 -23.91 -14.83
C ASN A 3 -2.31 -22.91 -15.71
N TYR A 4 -2.98 -23.38 -16.77
CA TYR A 4 -3.78 -22.54 -17.66
C TYR A 4 -5.24 -22.39 -17.19
N ALA A 5 -5.63 -23.10 -16.15
CA ALA A 5 -6.93 -23.01 -15.48
C ALA A 5 -6.98 -21.85 -14.47
N ARG A 6 -5.82 -21.37 -14.00
CA ARG A 6 -5.67 -20.18 -13.15
C ARG A 6 -4.55 -19.26 -13.64
N LEU A 7 -4.91 -18.24 -14.41
CA LEU A 7 -3.94 -17.30 -15.00
C LEU A 7 -3.54 -16.16 -14.04
N CYS A 8 -4.48 -15.69 -13.23
CA CYS A 8 -4.31 -14.65 -12.19
C CYS A 8 -5.50 -14.73 -11.20
N GLU A 9 -5.44 -13.98 -10.11
CA GLU A 9 -6.49 -13.95 -9.08
C GLU A 9 -7.59 -12.94 -9.40
N ASN A 10 -8.78 -13.06 -8.81
CA ASN A 10 -9.89 -12.14 -9.06
C ASN A 10 -9.55 -10.68 -8.75
N ALA A 11 -8.81 -10.44 -7.66
CA ALA A 11 -8.32 -9.12 -7.26
C ALA A 11 -7.28 -8.53 -8.24
N ASP A 12 -6.74 -9.32 -9.16
CA ASP A 12 -5.78 -8.85 -10.16
C ASP A 12 -6.45 -8.12 -11.34
N ILE A 13 -7.76 -8.34 -11.55
CA ILE A 13 -8.52 -7.68 -12.64
C ILE A 13 -9.47 -6.62 -12.09
N TRP A 14 -10.20 -6.93 -11.02
CA TRP A 14 -11.28 -6.09 -10.52
C TRP A 14 -10.79 -5.18 -9.39
N GLY A 15 -11.30 -3.95 -9.36
CA GLY A 15 -10.95 -2.95 -8.36
C GLY A 15 -9.90 -1.97 -8.88
N TYR A 16 -10.27 -0.70 -8.94
CA TYR A 16 -9.31 0.38 -9.16
C TYR A 16 -8.33 0.48 -7.97
N ASP A 17 -7.03 0.49 -8.26
CA ASP A 17 -5.99 0.66 -7.24
C ASP A 17 -5.54 2.13 -7.20
N ALA A 18 -6.07 2.91 -6.26
CA ALA A 18 -5.71 4.31 -6.06
C ALA A 18 -4.25 4.52 -5.63
N ALA A 19 -3.59 3.47 -5.14
CA ALA A 19 -2.21 3.47 -4.69
C ALA A 19 -1.22 3.18 -5.84
N PHE A 20 -1.67 2.57 -6.93
CA PHE A 20 -0.84 2.24 -8.08
C PHE A 20 -0.64 3.42 -9.03
N SER A 21 0.63 3.78 -9.24
CA SER A 21 1.01 4.85 -10.16
C SER A 21 1.44 4.30 -11.52
N VAL A 22 0.54 4.39 -12.52
CA VAL A 22 0.80 3.98 -13.91
C VAL A 22 2.04 4.68 -14.47
N ILE A 23 2.16 6.00 -14.24
CA ILE A 23 3.31 6.77 -14.72
C ILE A 23 4.63 6.30 -14.09
N ALA A 24 4.63 5.95 -12.80
CA ALA A 24 5.83 5.44 -12.14
C ALA A 24 6.20 4.04 -12.65
N PHE A 25 5.22 3.18 -12.92
CA PHE A 25 5.48 1.89 -13.55
C PHE A 25 6.13 2.05 -14.93
N LEU A 26 5.59 2.94 -15.78
CA LEU A 26 6.18 3.23 -17.09
C LEU A 26 7.61 3.79 -16.98
N GLN A 27 7.90 4.57 -15.94
CA GLN A 27 9.26 5.02 -15.64
C GLN A 27 10.17 3.87 -15.24
N ALA A 28 9.72 2.97 -14.37
CA ALA A 28 10.50 1.80 -13.92
C ALA A 28 10.99 0.92 -15.08
N ILE A 29 10.20 0.81 -16.14
CA ILE A 29 10.56 0.04 -17.34
C ILE A 29 11.22 0.86 -18.44
N ASN A 30 11.51 2.15 -18.20
CA ASN A 30 11.99 3.11 -19.21
C ASN A 30 11.13 3.10 -20.48
N SER A 31 9.81 3.14 -20.31
CA SER A 31 8.87 3.04 -21.44
C SER A 31 9.04 4.21 -22.41
N PRO A 32 9.11 3.97 -23.75
CA PRO A 32 9.08 5.04 -24.75
C PRO A 32 7.78 5.86 -24.71
N ARG A 33 6.69 5.32 -24.15
CA ARG A 33 5.41 6.02 -24.01
C ARG A 33 5.51 7.31 -23.20
N LEU A 34 6.48 7.41 -22.30
CA LEU A 34 6.70 8.62 -21.51
C LEU A 34 7.05 9.85 -22.35
N SER A 35 7.69 9.65 -23.51
CA SER A 35 8.11 10.74 -24.40
C SER A 35 7.23 10.89 -25.62
N ASP A 36 6.73 9.78 -26.18
CA ASP A 36 6.03 9.82 -27.46
C ASP A 36 4.50 9.75 -27.38
N LEU A 37 3.95 9.36 -26.22
CA LEU A 37 2.51 9.34 -25.95
C LEU A 37 2.25 9.51 -24.44
N PRO A 38 2.62 10.65 -23.84
CA PRO A 38 2.57 10.86 -22.39
C PRO A 38 1.16 10.72 -21.79
N GLU A 39 0.11 10.92 -22.60
CA GLU A 39 -1.28 10.76 -22.20
C GLU A 39 -1.67 9.29 -21.95
N PHE A 40 -0.91 8.32 -22.45
CA PHE A 40 -1.22 6.90 -22.30
C PHE A 40 -1.35 6.49 -20.83
N ALA A 41 -0.46 6.98 -19.97
CA ALA A 41 -0.52 6.70 -18.54
C ALA A 41 -1.83 7.20 -17.91
N ARG A 42 -2.25 8.42 -18.30
CA ARG A 42 -3.50 9.02 -17.85
C ARG A 42 -4.72 8.25 -18.33
N TRP A 43 -4.74 7.79 -19.58
CA TRP A 43 -5.87 7.01 -20.10
C TRP A 43 -6.05 5.66 -19.40
N ILE A 44 -4.95 4.98 -19.07
CA ILE A 44 -5.00 3.73 -18.29
C ILE A 44 -5.61 3.99 -16.91
N ASP A 45 -5.15 5.06 -16.23
CA ASP A 45 -5.65 5.41 -14.90
C ASP A 45 -7.12 5.84 -14.92
N GLU A 46 -7.52 6.70 -15.86
CA GLU A 46 -8.91 7.13 -16.04
C GLU A 46 -9.84 5.96 -16.37
N ALA A 47 -9.44 5.06 -17.27
CA ALA A 47 -10.24 3.90 -17.62
C ALA A 47 -10.36 2.91 -16.46
N GLY A 48 -9.26 2.67 -15.73
CA GLY A 48 -9.29 1.85 -14.51
C GLY A 48 -10.25 2.41 -13.48
N LYS A 49 -10.20 3.73 -13.24
CA LYS A 49 -11.09 4.41 -12.29
C LYS A 49 -12.55 4.39 -12.75
N GLN A 50 -12.81 4.65 -14.02
CA GLN A 50 -14.17 4.75 -14.55
C GLN A 50 -14.91 3.40 -14.53
N TYR A 51 -14.20 2.31 -14.83
CA TYR A 51 -14.80 0.98 -14.95
C TYR A 51 -14.46 0.04 -13.80
N ASP A 52 -13.81 0.56 -12.75
CA ASP A 52 -13.38 -0.20 -11.57
C ASP A 52 -12.54 -1.44 -11.93
N ILE A 53 -11.52 -1.20 -12.76
CA ILE A 53 -10.58 -2.18 -13.28
C ILE A 53 -9.16 -1.86 -12.77
N ASN A 54 -8.44 -2.89 -12.34
CA ASN A 54 -7.06 -2.75 -11.88
C ASN A 54 -6.16 -2.31 -13.04
N GLN A 55 -5.46 -1.19 -12.89
CA GLN A 55 -4.64 -0.60 -13.95
C GLN A 55 -3.54 -1.56 -14.46
N ARG A 56 -3.07 -2.48 -13.62
CA ARG A 56 -2.08 -3.50 -13.99
C ARG A 56 -2.57 -4.40 -15.11
N ILE A 57 -3.86 -4.79 -15.10
CA ILE A 57 -4.41 -5.66 -16.14
C ILE A 57 -4.44 -4.95 -17.49
N LEU A 58 -4.75 -3.66 -17.51
CA LEU A 58 -4.77 -2.85 -18.73
C LEU A 58 -3.35 -2.69 -19.31
N LEU A 59 -2.35 -2.48 -18.46
CA LEU A 59 -0.94 -2.48 -18.85
C LEU A 59 -0.50 -3.84 -19.40
N ALA A 60 -0.89 -4.93 -18.73
CA ALA A 60 -0.59 -6.29 -19.17
C ALA A 60 -1.22 -6.60 -20.53
N ILE A 61 -2.48 -6.20 -20.77
CA ILE A 61 -3.15 -6.36 -22.06
C ILE A 61 -2.43 -5.56 -23.14
N ALA A 62 -2.12 -4.28 -22.91
CA ALA A 62 -1.40 -3.46 -23.89
C ALA A 62 -0.02 -4.07 -24.25
N GLN A 63 0.69 -4.61 -23.27
CA GLN A 63 1.98 -5.27 -23.49
C GLN A 63 1.81 -6.61 -24.21
N LYS A 64 0.82 -7.41 -23.84
CA LYS A 64 0.56 -8.72 -24.45
C LYS A 64 0.14 -8.57 -25.91
N GLU A 65 -0.79 -7.67 -26.20
CA GLU A 65 -1.42 -7.54 -27.52
C GLU A 65 -0.52 -6.84 -28.54
N GLN A 66 0.25 -5.82 -28.12
CA GLN A 66 1.01 -4.99 -29.06
C GLN A 66 2.45 -4.74 -28.64
N SER A 67 2.91 -5.34 -27.53
CA SER A 67 4.17 -4.95 -26.85
C SER A 67 4.21 -3.45 -26.57
N PHE A 68 3.06 -2.84 -26.31
CA PHE A 68 2.88 -1.40 -26.43
C PHE A 68 3.69 -0.59 -25.41
N LEU A 69 4.00 -1.18 -24.24
CA LEU A 69 4.76 -0.49 -23.21
C LEU A 69 6.25 -0.39 -23.56
N THR A 70 6.76 -1.25 -24.43
CA THR A 70 8.20 -1.31 -24.78
C THR A 70 8.48 -1.08 -26.27
N ARG A 71 7.45 -1.10 -27.14
CA ARG A 71 7.61 -0.95 -28.60
C ARG A 71 8.12 0.45 -28.98
N PRO A 72 9.21 0.56 -29.76
CA PRO A 72 9.71 1.84 -30.25
C PRO A 72 8.74 2.47 -31.28
N LYS A 73 8.64 3.80 -31.24
CA LYS A 73 7.87 4.57 -32.22
C LYS A 73 8.47 4.44 -33.63
N GLY A 74 7.60 4.41 -34.64
CA GLY A 74 7.98 4.44 -36.06
C GLY A 74 8.45 3.09 -36.63
N GLY A 75 8.67 2.07 -35.80
CA GLY A 75 9.05 0.74 -36.27
C GLY A 75 7.91 -0.06 -36.91
N ARG A 76 8.25 -1.26 -37.41
CA ARG A 76 7.26 -2.22 -37.97
C ARG A 76 6.14 -2.48 -36.96
N GLY A 77 4.89 -2.40 -37.42
CA GLY A 77 3.71 -2.64 -36.59
C GLY A 77 3.33 -1.47 -35.66
N TRP A 78 4.05 -0.34 -35.68
CA TRP A 78 3.73 0.82 -34.83
C TRP A 78 2.33 1.38 -35.10
N ARG A 79 1.96 1.54 -36.38
CA ARG A 79 0.62 2.03 -36.75
C ARG A 79 -0.48 1.08 -36.24
N ARG A 80 -0.26 -0.23 -36.33
CA ARG A 80 -1.17 -1.24 -35.78
C ARG A 80 -1.30 -1.12 -34.27
N ALA A 81 -0.17 -0.96 -33.58
CA ALA A 81 -0.11 -0.81 -32.14
C ALA A 81 -0.83 0.45 -31.62
N LEU A 82 -0.85 1.53 -32.40
CA LEU A 82 -1.64 2.73 -32.08
C LEU A 82 -3.14 2.57 -32.32
N GLN A 83 -3.52 1.84 -33.37
CA GLN A 83 -4.93 1.68 -33.73
C GLN A 83 -5.62 0.60 -32.88
N TYR A 84 -4.92 -0.48 -32.56
CA TYR A 84 -5.45 -1.63 -31.82
C TYR A 84 -4.57 -1.97 -30.62
N THR A 85 -4.25 -0.96 -29.81
CA THR A 85 -3.37 -1.05 -28.63
C THR A 85 -3.73 -2.20 -27.69
N MET A 86 -5.02 -2.43 -27.48
CA MET A 86 -5.53 -3.44 -26.57
C MET A 86 -6.05 -4.68 -27.30
N GLY A 87 -5.90 -4.77 -28.62
CA GLY A 87 -6.49 -5.84 -29.45
C GLY A 87 -8.02 -5.87 -29.45
N TYR A 88 -8.71 -4.90 -28.82
CA TYR A 88 -10.16 -4.93 -28.68
C TYR A 88 -10.84 -4.68 -30.04
N GLY A 89 -11.65 -5.63 -30.50
CA GLY A 89 -12.28 -5.57 -31.81
C GLY A 89 -11.34 -5.83 -32.99
N ALA A 90 -10.12 -6.32 -32.74
CA ALA A 90 -9.28 -6.94 -33.76
C ALA A 90 -9.67 -8.43 -33.83
N THR A 91 -10.28 -8.87 -34.93
CA THR A 91 -10.77 -10.24 -35.07
C THR A 91 -10.13 -10.94 -36.27
N ASP A 92 -10.17 -12.27 -36.30
CA ASP A 92 -9.70 -13.07 -37.44
C ASP A 92 -10.44 -12.75 -38.75
N ARG A 93 -11.65 -12.14 -38.65
CA ARG A 93 -12.48 -11.74 -39.80
C ARG A 93 -12.28 -10.28 -40.20
N GLY A 94 -11.28 -9.62 -39.63
CA GLY A 94 -11.00 -8.21 -39.85
C GLY A 94 -11.26 -7.36 -38.62
N ASP A 95 -10.82 -6.12 -38.72
CA ASP A 95 -10.88 -5.18 -37.62
C ASP A 95 -12.17 -4.38 -37.62
N ILE A 96 -12.67 -4.08 -36.43
CA ILE A 96 -13.83 -3.23 -36.25
C ILE A 96 -13.36 -1.76 -36.12
N PRO A 97 -13.60 -0.88 -37.11
CA PRO A 97 -12.96 0.45 -37.15
C PRO A 97 -13.38 1.39 -36.00
N LYS A 98 -14.58 1.23 -35.45
CA LYS A 98 -15.09 2.08 -34.37
C LYS A 98 -14.27 2.02 -33.08
N TYR A 99 -13.51 0.94 -32.89
CA TYR A 99 -12.63 0.79 -31.73
C TYR A 99 -11.21 1.30 -31.98
N ALA A 100 -10.91 1.77 -33.19
CA ALA A 100 -9.56 2.17 -33.54
C ALA A 100 -9.11 3.43 -32.76
N GLY A 101 -7.84 3.45 -32.38
CA GLY A 101 -7.18 4.55 -31.67
C GLY A 101 -6.88 4.23 -30.21
N CYS A 102 -5.70 4.64 -29.74
CA CYS A 102 -5.15 4.21 -28.45
C CYS A 102 -6.07 4.51 -27.26
N ARG A 103 -6.61 5.73 -27.15
CA ARG A 103 -7.57 6.07 -26.08
C ARG A 103 -8.82 5.20 -26.17
N THR A 104 -9.44 5.10 -27.35
CA THR A 104 -10.64 4.28 -27.56
C THR A 104 -10.40 2.83 -27.18
N GLN A 105 -9.26 2.27 -27.57
CA GLN A 105 -8.85 0.91 -27.21
C GLN A 105 -8.72 0.71 -25.70
N VAL A 106 -8.09 1.63 -24.98
CA VAL A 106 -7.93 1.55 -23.52
C VAL A 106 -9.29 1.51 -22.82
N PHE A 107 -10.20 2.44 -23.18
CA PHE A 107 -11.52 2.53 -22.55
C PHE A 107 -12.43 1.36 -22.96
N ALA A 108 -12.41 0.95 -24.22
CA ALA A 108 -13.22 -0.18 -24.69
C ALA A 108 -12.78 -1.52 -24.08
N ALA A 109 -11.47 -1.70 -23.84
CA ALA A 109 -10.96 -2.87 -23.16
C ALA A 109 -11.42 -2.94 -21.69
N ALA A 110 -11.29 -1.83 -20.97
CA ALA A 110 -11.73 -1.72 -19.57
C ALA A 110 -13.25 -1.93 -19.44
N GLU A 111 -14.04 -1.25 -20.27
CA GLU A 111 -15.49 -1.41 -20.33
C GLU A 111 -15.89 -2.85 -20.67
N GLY A 112 -15.22 -3.47 -21.65
CA GLY A 112 -15.48 -4.83 -22.09
C GLY A 112 -15.24 -5.86 -20.97
N LEU A 113 -14.11 -5.75 -20.26
CA LEU A 113 -13.82 -6.59 -19.09
C LEU A 113 -14.89 -6.43 -18.01
N ARG A 114 -15.25 -5.18 -17.69
CA ARG A 114 -16.26 -4.89 -16.67
C ARG A 114 -17.63 -5.45 -17.06
N ARG A 115 -18.02 -5.30 -18.33
CA ARG A 115 -19.26 -5.84 -18.88
C ARG A 115 -19.35 -7.36 -18.76
N TYR A 116 -18.24 -8.09 -18.93
CA TYR A 116 -18.24 -9.54 -18.77
C TYR A 116 -18.59 -9.97 -17.34
N TRP A 117 -18.08 -9.23 -16.35
CA TRP A 117 -18.41 -9.42 -14.94
C TRP A 117 -19.87 -9.06 -14.65
N ASP A 118 -20.30 -7.85 -15.00
CA ASP A 118 -21.64 -7.33 -14.68
C ASP A 118 -22.77 -8.15 -15.32
N SER A 119 -22.52 -8.73 -16.50
CA SER A 119 -23.50 -9.59 -17.18
C SER A 119 -23.65 -11.00 -16.56
N GLY A 120 -22.85 -11.35 -15.56
CA GLY A 120 -22.82 -12.69 -14.98
C GLY A 120 -22.14 -13.74 -15.90
N ARG A 121 -21.44 -13.30 -16.95
CA ARG A 121 -20.93 -14.22 -17.99
C ARG A 121 -19.72 -14.99 -17.52
N VAL A 122 -18.79 -14.34 -16.82
CA VAL A 122 -17.59 -14.98 -16.28
C VAL A 122 -17.95 -16.02 -15.22
N GLN A 123 -18.93 -15.74 -14.36
CA GLN A 123 -19.41 -16.65 -13.32
C GLN A 123 -20.00 -17.93 -13.93
N LYS A 124 -20.72 -17.81 -15.06
CA LYS A 124 -21.27 -18.97 -15.79
C LYS A 124 -20.20 -19.85 -16.45
N MET A 125 -19.00 -19.33 -16.67
CA MET A 125 -17.89 -20.03 -17.30
C MET A 125 -17.00 -20.77 -16.30
N VAL A 126 -16.91 -20.29 -15.05
CA VAL A 126 -16.09 -20.92 -14.01
C VAL A 126 -16.53 -22.37 -13.78
N GLY A 127 -15.56 -23.27 -13.67
CA GLY A 127 -15.80 -24.69 -13.45
C GLY A 127 -16.31 -25.47 -14.67
N LYS A 128 -16.41 -24.84 -15.85
CA LYS A 128 -16.81 -25.51 -17.09
C LYS A 128 -15.73 -25.46 -18.17
N PRO A 129 -15.62 -26.49 -19.03
CA PRO A 129 -14.78 -26.43 -20.22
C PRO A 129 -15.13 -25.20 -21.07
N LEU A 130 -14.10 -24.46 -21.53
CA LEU A 130 -14.29 -23.29 -22.39
C LEU A 130 -15.09 -23.61 -23.66
N ALA A 131 -15.00 -24.84 -24.18
CA ALA A 131 -15.78 -25.29 -25.34
C ALA A 131 -17.30 -25.15 -25.17
N GLU A 132 -17.82 -25.22 -23.93
CA GLU A 132 -19.26 -25.11 -23.66
C GLU A 132 -19.78 -23.68 -23.75
N THR A 133 -18.92 -22.70 -23.47
CA THR A 133 -19.29 -21.28 -23.40
C THR A 133 -18.69 -20.44 -24.54
N LEU A 134 -17.66 -20.98 -25.20
CA LEU A 134 -16.98 -20.43 -26.37
C LEU A 134 -16.95 -21.49 -27.47
N PRO A 135 -18.06 -21.67 -28.23
CA PRO A 135 -18.21 -22.79 -29.16
C PRO A 135 -17.12 -22.89 -30.23
N TRP A 136 -16.52 -21.76 -30.64
CA TRP A 136 -15.41 -21.72 -31.59
C TRP A 136 -14.11 -22.36 -31.06
N THR A 137 -14.03 -22.68 -29.77
CA THR A 137 -12.87 -23.36 -29.16
C THR A 137 -13.02 -24.88 -29.09
N LYS A 138 -14.19 -25.44 -29.45
CA LYS A 138 -14.57 -26.85 -29.23
C LYS A 138 -13.52 -27.89 -29.67
N ASN A 139 -12.85 -27.64 -30.79
CA ASN A 139 -11.86 -28.56 -31.36
C ASN A 139 -10.40 -28.11 -31.12
N THR A 140 -10.16 -27.30 -30.09
CA THR A 140 -8.84 -26.76 -29.77
C THR A 140 -8.38 -27.20 -28.39
N PRO A 141 -7.06 -27.20 -28.11
CA PRO A 141 -6.57 -27.40 -26.74
C PRO A 141 -7.17 -26.39 -25.74
N THR A 142 -7.47 -25.16 -26.19
CA THR A 142 -8.10 -24.13 -25.36
C THR A 142 -9.49 -24.55 -24.89
N GLY A 143 -10.30 -25.22 -25.73
CA GLY A 143 -11.65 -25.64 -25.37
C GLY A 143 -11.73 -26.62 -24.20
N LYS A 144 -10.63 -27.35 -23.91
CA LYS A 144 -10.52 -28.30 -22.81
C LYS A 144 -10.21 -27.66 -21.45
N ILE A 145 -9.83 -26.38 -21.44
CA ILE A 145 -9.44 -25.66 -20.22
C ILE A 145 -10.69 -25.36 -19.40
N ILE A 146 -10.60 -25.55 -18.09
CA ILE A 146 -11.67 -25.26 -17.13
C ILE A 146 -11.20 -24.10 -16.26
N PRO A 147 -11.71 -22.87 -16.43
CA PRO A 147 -11.30 -21.74 -15.59
C PRO A 147 -11.66 -21.97 -14.12
N GLU A 148 -10.68 -21.78 -13.23
CA GLU A 148 -10.85 -21.94 -11.77
C GLU A 148 -11.46 -20.69 -11.10
N ASN A 149 -11.36 -19.52 -11.75
CA ASN A 149 -11.87 -18.26 -11.23
C ASN A 149 -12.36 -17.34 -12.35
N GLU A 150 -13.13 -16.31 -11.98
CA GLU A 150 -13.73 -15.37 -12.93
C GLU A 150 -12.68 -14.54 -13.67
N ALA A 151 -11.55 -14.21 -13.03
CA ALA A 151 -10.46 -13.50 -13.69
C ALA A 151 -9.90 -14.29 -14.89
N THR A 152 -9.65 -15.58 -14.69
CA THR A 152 -9.20 -16.47 -15.76
C THR A 152 -10.27 -16.60 -16.86
N ALA A 153 -11.54 -16.72 -16.48
CA ALA A 153 -12.64 -16.74 -17.45
C ALA A 153 -12.72 -15.44 -18.28
N ALA A 154 -12.53 -14.28 -17.65
CA ALA A 154 -12.53 -12.97 -18.31
C ALA A 154 -11.39 -12.86 -19.34
N LEU A 155 -10.20 -13.35 -19.01
CA LEU A 155 -9.06 -13.33 -19.93
C LEU A 155 -9.28 -14.23 -21.16
N TYR A 156 -9.93 -15.38 -21.00
CA TYR A 156 -10.31 -16.22 -22.13
C TYR A 156 -11.47 -15.65 -22.95
N LEU A 157 -12.41 -14.92 -22.33
CA LEU A 157 -13.40 -14.14 -23.09
C LEU A 157 -12.73 -13.04 -23.91
N TYR A 158 -11.69 -12.42 -23.37
CA TYR A 158 -10.96 -11.36 -24.04
C TYR A 158 -10.09 -11.89 -25.19
N THR A 159 -9.36 -12.98 -24.96
CA THR A 159 -8.49 -13.62 -25.97
C THR A 159 -8.54 -15.14 -25.85
N PRO A 160 -9.41 -15.85 -26.60
CA PRO A 160 -9.67 -17.27 -26.44
C PRO A 160 -8.61 -18.16 -27.13
N HIS A 161 -7.32 -17.90 -26.89
CA HIS A 161 -6.21 -18.65 -27.48
C HIS A 161 -5.17 -19.06 -26.43
N LEU A 162 -4.69 -20.31 -26.51
CA LEU A 162 -3.67 -20.83 -25.61
C LEU A 162 -2.33 -20.08 -25.72
N SER A 163 -1.95 -19.64 -26.92
CA SER A 163 -0.77 -18.78 -27.14
C SER A 163 -0.92 -17.44 -26.41
N GLY A 164 -2.10 -16.81 -26.52
CA GLY A 164 -2.42 -15.57 -25.81
C GLY A 164 -2.37 -15.75 -24.29
N ALA A 165 -2.88 -16.85 -23.75
CA ALA A 165 -2.78 -17.16 -22.33
C ALA A 165 -1.32 -17.34 -21.88
N ARG A 166 -0.49 -18.01 -22.68
CA ARG A 166 0.96 -18.14 -22.42
C ARG A 166 1.67 -16.79 -22.41
N ASP A 167 1.37 -15.94 -23.39
CA ASP A 167 1.95 -14.60 -23.47
C ASP A 167 1.51 -13.73 -22.29
N PHE A 168 0.24 -13.84 -21.89
CA PHE A 168 -0.28 -13.17 -20.70
C PHE A 168 0.50 -13.58 -19.45
N VAL A 169 0.66 -14.88 -19.17
CA VAL A 169 1.40 -15.35 -17.98
C VAL A 169 2.83 -14.82 -17.95
N ARG A 170 3.51 -14.77 -19.10
CA ARG A 170 4.87 -14.21 -19.20
C ARG A 170 4.87 -12.71 -18.89
N VAL A 171 3.95 -11.95 -19.48
CA VAL A 171 3.82 -10.51 -19.25
C VAL A 171 3.43 -10.23 -17.80
N TRP A 172 2.48 -10.98 -17.23
CA TRP A 172 2.01 -10.83 -15.86
C TRP A 172 3.13 -11.05 -14.86
N ARG A 173 3.90 -12.14 -15.01
CA ARG A 173 5.10 -12.39 -14.17
C ARG A 173 6.14 -11.29 -14.30
N TRP A 174 6.40 -10.81 -15.51
CA TRP A 174 7.33 -9.71 -15.73
C TRP A 174 6.85 -8.43 -15.02
N LEU A 175 5.57 -8.06 -15.18
CA LEU A 175 4.95 -6.90 -14.53
C LEU A 175 5.06 -7.01 -13.00
N LYS A 176 4.63 -8.14 -12.42
CA LYS A 176 4.75 -8.39 -10.98
C LYS A 176 6.21 -8.37 -10.52
N GLY A 177 7.15 -8.81 -11.36
CA GLY A 177 8.59 -8.72 -11.08
C GLY A 177 9.14 -7.30 -11.11
N VAL A 178 8.63 -6.43 -12.00
CA VAL A 178 8.94 -5.00 -12.01
C VAL A 178 8.39 -4.34 -10.75
N GLU A 179 7.11 -4.58 -10.42
CA GLU A 179 6.52 -4.08 -9.18
C GLU A 179 7.24 -4.59 -7.93
N ALA A 180 7.57 -5.88 -7.91
CA ALA A 180 8.37 -6.45 -6.83
C ALA A 180 9.71 -5.74 -6.74
N LYS A 181 10.42 -5.43 -7.83
CA LYS A 181 11.66 -4.63 -7.75
C LYS A 181 11.42 -3.20 -7.28
N MET A 182 10.31 -2.59 -7.67
CA MET A 182 9.91 -1.25 -7.21
C MET A 182 9.53 -1.24 -5.72
N ALA A 183 9.03 -2.37 -5.20
CA ALA A 183 8.60 -2.55 -3.81
C ALA A 183 9.68 -3.19 -2.90
N ALA A 184 10.59 -4.01 -3.45
CA ALA A 184 11.56 -4.87 -2.76
C ALA A 184 12.80 -4.13 -2.27
N GLU A 185 12.71 -2.82 -2.15
CA GLU A 185 13.57 -2.10 -1.23
C GLU A 185 12.67 -1.65 -0.06
N ASP A 186 12.22 -2.61 0.75
CA ASP A 186 11.90 -2.39 2.17
C ASP A 186 13.22 -2.05 2.87
N ARG A 187 13.69 -0.83 2.62
CA ARG A 187 15.04 -0.42 2.98
C ARG A 187 15.07 -0.34 4.50
N LEU A 188 15.65 -1.35 5.13
CA LEU A 188 15.92 -1.34 6.56
C LEU A 188 17.41 -1.18 6.83
N TYR A 189 17.74 -0.52 7.92
CA TYR A 189 19.06 -0.63 8.55
C TYR A 189 19.25 -2.05 9.15
N PRO A 190 20.50 -2.46 9.44
CA PRO A 190 20.78 -3.72 10.14
C PRO A 190 20.03 -3.87 11.48
N GLU A 191 19.59 -2.78 12.08
CA GLU A 191 18.81 -2.74 13.32
C GLU A 191 17.30 -2.89 13.07
N GLY A 192 16.86 -2.93 11.81
CA GLY A 192 15.44 -3.02 11.42
C GLY A 192 14.73 -1.68 11.28
N TYR A 193 15.43 -0.54 11.41
CA TYR A 193 14.84 0.79 11.26
C TYR A 193 14.61 1.15 9.78
N PRO A 194 13.51 1.87 9.44
CA PRO A 194 13.27 2.35 8.08
C PRO A 194 14.38 3.29 7.57
N LYS A 195 14.85 3.05 6.36
CA LYS A 195 15.75 3.94 5.61
C LYS A 195 14.93 4.87 4.71
N PRO A 196 15.48 6.06 4.39
CA PRO A 196 14.82 6.99 3.51
C PRO A 196 14.63 6.39 2.11
N LEU A 197 13.60 6.81 1.39
CA LEU A 197 13.42 6.37 0.01
C LEU A 197 14.51 6.98 -0.89
N ARG A 198 14.86 6.27 -1.97
CA ARG A 198 15.83 6.79 -2.94
C ARG A 198 15.18 7.94 -3.72
N ARG A 199 15.92 9.03 -3.84
CA ARG A 199 15.47 10.24 -4.53
C ARG A 199 15.81 10.21 -6.02
N TYR A 200 16.96 9.64 -6.42
CA TYR A 200 17.45 9.53 -7.83
C TYR A 200 18.43 8.35 -8.04
N GLY A 201 18.42 7.75 -9.25
CA GLY A 201 19.45 6.81 -9.75
C GLY A 201 19.32 6.54 -11.26
N ARG A 202 20.42 6.23 -11.97
CA ARG A 202 20.41 5.87 -13.42
C ARG A 202 19.75 4.52 -13.72
N VAL A 203 19.50 3.71 -12.69
CA VAL A 203 18.96 2.34 -12.76
C VAL A 203 17.64 2.21 -11.99
N ASP A 204 17.21 3.28 -11.32
CA ASP A 204 16.06 3.29 -10.40
C ASP A 204 15.35 4.65 -10.49
N PRO A 205 14.21 4.74 -11.18
CA PRO A 205 13.45 5.97 -11.35
C PRO A 205 12.63 6.29 -10.09
N GLY A 206 13.33 6.68 -9.03
CA GLY A 206 12.79 7.45 -7.90
C GLY A 206 11.67 6.75 -7.12
N HIS A 207 12.03 5.90 -6.17
CA HIS A 207 11.09 5.26 -5.24
C HIS A 207 10.08 6.22 -4.60
N VAL A 208 10.49 7.46 -4.26
CA VAL A 208 9.54 8.46 -3.71
C VAL A 208 8.40 8.76 -4.69
N LYS A 209 8.71 8.89 -5.99
CA LYS A 209 7.72 9.18 -7.02
C LYS A 209 6.77 8.00 -7.25
N TYR A 210 7.22 6.78 -7.05
CA TYR A 210 6.36 5.60 -7.11
C TYR A 210 5.28 5.64 -6.02
N TRP A 211 5.68 5.85 -4.76
CA TRP A 211 4.75 5.86 -3.64
C TRP A 211 3.90 7.14 -3.54
N PHE A 212 4.43 8.30 -3.97
CA PHE A 212 3.83 9.60 -3.68
C PHE A 212 3.61 10.49 -4.91
N GLY A 213 3.78 9.95 -6.12
CA GLY A 213 3.57 10.68 -7.37
C GLY A 213 4.60 11.79 -7.62
N ASN A 214 4.26 12.77 -8.47
CA ASN A 214 5.18 13.89 -8.72
C ASN A 214 5.31 14.80 -7.48
N PRO A 215 6.51 15.35 -7.21
CA PRO A 215 6.67 16.39 -6.21
C PRO A 215 5.91 17.65 -6.61
N CYS A 216 5.56 18.46 -5.62
CA CYS A 216 4.91 19.77 -5.78
C CYS A 216 3.54 19.73 -6.46
N GLN A 217 2.89 18.57 -6.49
CA GLN A 217 1.58 18.41 -7.12
C GLN A 217 0.46 18.59 -6.09
N ALA A 218 -0.16 19.77 -6.07
CA ALA A 218 -1.17 20.16 -5.07
C ALA A 218 -2.32 19.15 -4.92
N SER A 219 -2.68 18.43 -5.99
CA SER A 219 -3.71 17.39 -5.97
C SER A 219 -3.36 16.18 -5.10
N HIS A 220 -2.11 16.03 -4.64
CA HIS A 220 -1.70 14.94 -3.74
C HIS A 220 -1.79 15.32 -2.26
N PHE A 221 -1.99 16.60 -1.95
CA PHE A 221 -1.88 17.11 -0.58
C PHE A 221 -3.25 17.39 0.05
N VAL A 222 -3.26 17.45 1.38
CA VAL A 222 -4.41 17.78 2.21
C VAL A 222 -3.96 18.61 3.41
N SER A 223 -4.79 19.56 3.85
CA SER A 223 -4.64 20.18 5.16
C SER A 223 -5.26 19.27 6.20
N HIS A 224 -4.42 18.63 7.00
CA HIS A 224 -4.81 17.63 8.00
C HIS A 224 -4.64 18.21 9.40
N ARG A 225 -5.58 17.92 10.32
CA ARG A 225 -5.44 18.32 11.73
C ARG A 225 -4.80 17.17 12.50
N VAL A 226 -3.77 17.47 13.27
CA VAL A 226 -3.01 16.53 14.08
C VAL A 226 -2.87 17.06 15.51
N PRO A 227 -2.71 16.18 16.51
CA PRO A 227 -2.36 16.60 17.87
C PRO A 227 -1.05 17.39 17.93
N ILE A 228 -0.87 18.19 18.98
CA ILE A 228 0.31 19.02 19.27
C ILE A 228 0.55 20.17 18.27
N LEU A 229 0.62 19.89 16.96
CA LEU A 229 1.00 20.85 15.91
C LEU A 229 -0.19 21.57 15.25
N GLY A 230 -1.43 21.12 15.47
CA GLY A 230 -2.61 21.72 14.85
C GLY A 230 -2.76 21.32 13.38
N ARG A 231 -2.77 22.28 12.44
CA ARG A 231 -2.95 21.97 11.01
C ARG A 231 -1.61 21.80 10.30
N VAL A 232 -1.42 20.68 9.63
CA VAL A 232 -0.27 20.39 8.76
C VAL A 232 -0.70 20.22 7.31
N TYR A 233 0.21 20.46 6.36
CA TYR A 233 -0.05 20.22 4.93
C TYR A 233 0.80 19.05 4.46
N VAL A 234 0.16 17.92 4.18
CA VAL A 234 0.82 16.62 4.00
C VAL A 234 0.21 15.86 2.83
N HIS A 235 0.92 14.84 2.36
CA HIS A 235 0.41 13.92 1.35
C HIS A 235 -0.74 13.09 1.88
N ARG A 236 -1.83 12.98 1.11
CA ARG A 236 -3.07 12.29 1.52
C ARG A 236 -2.82 10.86 2.01
N ARG A 237 -1.99 10.11 1.29
CA ARG A 237 -1.64 8.71 1.63
C ARG A 237 -0.96 8.51 3.00
N VAL A 238 -0.40 9.55 3.62
CA VAL A 238 0.32 9.42 4.91
C VAL A 238 -0.20 10.39 5.98
N ALA A 239 -1.30 11.08 5.72
CA ALA A 239 -1.88 12.05 6.65
C ALA A 239 -2.25 11.39 7.98
N GLU A 240 -2.87 10.20 7.92
CA GLU A 240 -3.21 9.41 9.10
C GLU A 240 -1.98 8.99 9.90
N ALA A 241 -0.88 8.59 9.25
CA ALA A 241 0.32 8.21 9.98
C ALA A 241 0.93 9.39 10.77
N PHE A 242 0.89 10.61 10.25
CA PHE A 242 1.29 11.80 11.01
C PHE A 242 0.40 12.04 12.23
N GLU A 243 -0.91 11.88 12.06
CA GLU A 243 -1.88 12.02 13.17
C GLU A 243 -1.59 11.00 14.27
N GLN A 244 -1.43 9.72 13.91
CA GLN A 244 -1.22 8.65 14.89
C GLN A 244 0.13 8.78 15.60
N VAL A 245 1.21 9.16 14.90
CA VAL A 245 2.51 9.41 15.54
C VAL A 245 2.40 10.50 16.61
N LEU A 246 1.77 11.63 16.27
CA LEU A 246 1.65 12.77 17.20
C LEU A 246 0.68 12.47 18.34
N LYS A 247 -0.38 11.71 18.07
CA LYS A 247 -1.29 11.19 19.10
C LYS A 247 -0.56 10.29 20.10
N GLU A 248 0.22 9.32 19.64
CA GLU A 248 0.97 8.44 20.54
C GLU A 248 2.01 9.22 21.37
N ILE A 249 2.62 10.28 20.81
CA ILE A 249 3.55 11.16 21.54
C ILE A 249 2.81 11.92 22.65
N GLU A 250 1.62 12.47 22.35
CA GLU A 250 0.78 13.17 23.31
C GLU A 250 0.32 12.22 24.43
N GLU A 251 -0.20 11.05 24.07
CA GLU A 251 -0.65 10.01 25.01
C GLU A 251 0.49 9.47 25.90
N ALA A 252 1.73 9.48 25.39
CA ALA A 252 2.92 9.12 26.17
C ALA A 252 3.40 10.25 27.11
N GLY A 253 2.72 11.41 27.15
CA GLY A 253 3.12 12.57 27.96
C GLY A 253 4.40 13.24 27.45
N LEU A 254 4.72 13.08 26.16
CA LEU A 254 5.96 13.59 25.56
C LEU A 254 5.75 14.80 24.66
N ALA A 255 4.56 15.41 24.66
CA ALA A 255 4.23 16.58 23.85
C ALA A 255 5.22 17.74 24.04
N GLU A 256 5.65 18.00 25.28
CA GLU A 256 6.62 19.04 25.66
C GLU A 256 8.03 18.84 25.05
N LEU A 257 8.31 17.66 24.47
CA LEU A 257 9.56 17.46 23.72
C LEU A 257 9.53 18.10 22.34
N ILE A 258 8.36 18.51 21.85
CA ILE A 258 8.19 19.20 20.58
C ILE A 258 8.10 20.70 20.86
N ASP A 259 9.14 21.42 20.44
CA ASP A 259 9.17 22.87 20.54
C ASP A 259 8.38 23.48 19.38
N LEU A 260 7.16 23.93 19.69
CA LEU A 260 6.26 24.54 18.71
C LEU A 260 6.83 25.81 18.08
N SER A 261 7.74 26.50 18.77
CA SER A 261 8.40 27.71 18.25
C SER A 261 9.53 27.39 17.28
N ASP A 262 9.97 26.12 17.22
CA ASP A 262 11.09 25.64 16.44
C ASP A 262 10.70 24.51 15.45
N TYR A 263 9.48 24.64 14.93
CA TYR A 263 8.90 23.73 13.95
C TYR A 263 9.32 24.09 12.51
N GLY A 264 9.90 23.12 11.78
CA GLY A 264 10.43 23.32 10.43
C GLY A 264 9.43 23.08 9.29
N GLY A 265 8.21 22.62 9.60
CA GLY A 265 7.15 22.40 8.62
C GLY A 265 7.12 20.98 8.01
N THR A 266 6.01 20.67 7.32
CA THR A 266 5.83 19.39 6.59
C THR A 266 6.01 19.50 5.07
N TYR A 267 5.64 20.63 4.47
CA TYR A 267 5.68 20.83 3.03
C TYR A 267 6.49 22.04 2.61
N CYS A 268 7.36 21.85 1.63
CA CYS A 268 8.12 22.90 0.96
C CYS A 268 8.55 22.41 -0.43
N CYS A 269 7.97 22.97 -1.49
CA CYS A 269 8.36 22.65 -2.86
C CYS A 269 9.76 23.20 -3.17
N ARG A 270 10.79 22.40 -2.90
CA ARG A 270 12.18 22.77 -3.17
C ARG A 270 13.06 21.58 -3.52
N ARG A 271 14.21 21.88 -4.12
CA ARG A 271 15.31 20.92 -4.25
C ARG A 271 16.10 20.80 -2.94
N VAL A 272 16.80 19.68 -2.78
CA VAL A 272 17.80 19.50 -1.71
C VAL A 272 18.95 20.47 -1.95
N ARG A 273 19.42 21.12 -0.88
CA ARG A 273 20.53 22.08 -0.93
C ARG A 273 21.76 21.43 -1.57
N GLY A 274 22.29 22.07 -2.62
CA GLY A 274 23.47 21.61 -3.35
C GLY A 274 23.24 20.41 -4.28
N GLY A 275 21.98 20.03 -4.54
CA GLY A 275 21.64 18.88 -5.38
C GLY A 275 20.59 19.17 -6.44
N ARG A 276 20.44 18.25 -7.39
CA ARG A 276 19.37 18.28 -8.39
C ARG A 276 18.11 17.54 -7.91
N ALA A 277 18.15 16.88 -6.76
CA ALA A 277 17.01 16.12 -6.28
C ALA A 277 15.95 16.99 -5.60
N TYR A 278 14.67 16.65 -5.75
CA TYR A 278 13.63 17.24 -4.91
C TYR A 278 13.79 16.80 -3.44
N SER A 279 13.49 17.70 -2.52
CA SER A 279 13.41 17.41 -1.09
C SER A 279 12.19 16.53 -0.80
N PRO A 280 12.23 15.59 0.17
CA PRO A 280 11.04 14.87 0.65
C PRO A 280 9.88 15.80 1.03
N HIS A 281 10.16 16.99 1.56
CA HIS A 281 9.16 18.02 1.82
C HIS A 281 8.40 18.48 0.55
N ALA A 282 8.97 18.33 -0.64
CA ALA A 282 8.28 18.64 -1.89
C ALA A 282 7.13 17.67 -2.18
N TRP A 283 7.12 16.49 -1.56
CA TRP A 283 6.01 15.54 -1.61
C TRP A 283 5.07 15.63 -0.40
N GLY A 284 5.34 16.48 0.60
CA GLY A 284 4.52 16.55 1.82
C GLY A 284 4.56 15.26 2.66
N ILE A 285 5.67 14.52 2.60
CA ILE A 285 5.86 13.24 3.31
C ILE A 285 6.88 13.33 4.44
N ALA A 286 7.40 14.52 4.72
CA ALA A 286 8.43 14.74 5.72
C ALA A 286 7.98 15.77 6.76
N ILE A 287 8.65 15.79 7.90
CA ILE A 287 8.45 16.77 8.96
C ILE A 287 9.81 17.07 9.61
N ASP A 288 10.06 18.36 9.84
CA ASP A 288 11.23 18.84 10.58
C ASP A 288 10.78 19.35 11.96
N LEU A 289 11.33 18.78 13.04
CA LEU A 289 11.03 19.14 14.43
C LEU A 289 12.30 19.64 15.14
N ASN A 290 12.15 20.62 16.04
CA ASN A 290 13.22 21.14 16.91
C ASN A 290 14.49 21.51 16.11
N VAL A 291 14.29 22.29 15.05
CA VAL A 291 15.28 22.58 14.00
C VAL A 291 16.61 23.13 14.54
N HIS A 292 16.55 23.99 15.54
CA HIS A 292 17.69 24.69 16.16
C HIS A 292 18.10 24.08 17.50
N HIS A 293 17.56 22.92 17.89
CA HIS A 293 18.03 22.21 19.07
C HIS A 293 19.31 21.46 18.71
N LEU A 294 20.45 21.89 19.26
CA LEU A 294 21.72 21.16 19.18
C LEU A 294 22.20 20.77 20.57
N GLN A 295 22.57 19.51 20.75
CA GLN A 295 23.03 19.03 22.04
C GLN A 295 24.50 19.41 22.26
N GLY A 296 24.79 20.16 23.32
CA GLY A 296 26.13 20.39 23.83
C GLY A 296 26.65 19.21 24.67
N PRO A 297 27.96 19.19 24.98
CA PRO A 297 28.63 18.11 25.69
C PRO A 297 28.08 17.86 27.10
N ASN A 298 27.48 18.86 27.74
CA ASN A 298 26.97 18.76 29.12
C ASN A 298 25.44 18.62 29.17
N GLY A 299 24.79 18.36 28.04
CA GLY A 299 23.33 18.25 27.99
C GLY A 299 22.62 19.60 27.75
N GLU A 300 23.35 20.69 27.55
CA GLU A 300 22.78 22.00 27.22
C GLU A 300 22.34 22.11 25.76
N TYR A 301 21.32 22.93 25.46
CA TYR A 301 20.96 23.27 24.09
C TYR A 301 21.79 24.46 23.59
N ARG A 302 22.39 24.31 22.41
CA ARG A 302 23.19 25.34 21.75
C ARG A 302 22.34 26.04 20.69
N ALA A 303 22.15 27.34 20.84
CA ALA A 303 21.46 28.18 19.85
C ALA A 303 22.39 28.60 18.69
N GLY A 304 21.81 29.07 17.58
CA GLY A 304 22.52 29.81 16.54
C GLY A 304 22.85 29.04 15.24
N ARG A 305 22.53 27.75 15.13
CA ARG A 305 22.51 27.01 13.86
C ARG A 305 21.53 25.83 13.93
N THR A 306 21.08 25.35 12.78
CA THR A 306 20.22 24.15 12.73
C THR A 306 21.00 22.89 13.10
N ASN A 307 20.30 21.83 13.52
CA ASN A 307 20.90 20.53 13.79
C ASN A 307 21.21 19.69 12.53
N TRP A 308 21.03 20.29 11.35
CA TRP A 308 21.49 19.74 10.07
C TRP A 308 23.01 19.52 10.06
N ARG A 309 23.46 18.35 9.62
CA ARG A 309 24.89 17.96 9.58
C ARG A 309 25.57 17.96 10.96
N CYS A 310 24.83 17.72 12.03
CA CYS A 310 25.42 17.61 13.37
C CYS A 310 26.28 16.34 13.51
N ARG A 311 27.18 16.34 14.51
CA ARG A 311 27.90 15.14 14.94
C ARG A 311 26.94 14.20 15.68
N PRO A 312 27.23 12.87 15.74
CA PRO A 312 26.41 11.95 16.52
C PRO A 312 26.21 12.35 17.99
N SER A 313 27.25 12.94 18.61
CA SER A 313 27.20 13.46 19.98
C SER A 313 26.32 14.69 20.15
N GLU A 314 26.01 15.40 19.06
CA GLU A 314 25.23 16.64 19.05
C GLU A 314 23.74 16.39 18.77
N ILE A 315 23.32 15.13 18.54
CA ILE A 315 21.93 14.77 18.28
C ILE A 315 21.08 15.06 19.55
N PRO A 316 20.00 15.87 19.44
CA PRO A 316 19.13 16.21 20.58
C PRO A 316 18.50 15.01 21.24
N ASN A 317 18.46 15.02 22.57
CA ASN A 317 17.77 13.99 23.34
C ASN A 317 16.25 13.99 23.12
N SER A 318 15.63 15.15 22.87
CA SER A 318 14.23 15.26 22.47
C SER A 318 13.94 14.42 21.22
N LEU A 319 14.71 14.63 20.15
CA LEU A 319 14.54 13.91 18.88
C LEU A 319 14.86 12.41 18.98
N LYS A 320 15.84 12.00 19.81
CA LYS A 320 16.08 10.58 20.11
C LYS A 320 14.86 9.90 20.76
N ARG A 321 14.16 10.61 21.65
CA ARG A 321 12.97 10.11 22.35
C ARG A 321 11.73 10.08 21.46
N LEU A 322 11.63 10.98 20.49
CA LEU A 322 10.53 11.02 19.52
C LEU A 322 10.70 9.99 18.39
N ALA A 323 11.95 9.68 17.99
CA ALA A 323 12.22 8.80 16.85
C ALA A 323 11.55 7.40 16.89
N PRO A 324 11.43 6.71 18.02
CA PRO A 324 10.72 5.43 18.10
C PRO A 324 9.26 5.51 17.63
N PHE A 325 8.55 6.60 17.91
CA PHE A 325 7.14 6.80 17.51
C PHE A 325 7.02 6.86 15.98
N PHE A 326 7.86 7.68 15.36
CA PHE A 326 7.96 7.77 13.89
C PHE A 326 8.34 6.43 13.25
N ARG A 327 9.36 5.75 13.78
CA ARG A 327 9.81 4.46 13.24
C ARG A 327 8.72 3.40 13.27
N ARG A 328 7.90 3.31 14.34
CA ARG A 328 6.77 2.35 14.42
C ARG A 328 5.75 2.56 13.31
N TRP A 329 5.55 3.80 12.89
CA TRP A 329 4.72 4.17 11.74
C TRP A 329 5.47 4.15 10.39
N GLY A 330 6.61 3.45 10.35
CA GLY A 330 7.37 3.22 9.12
C GLY A 330 8.16 4.43 8.61
N PHE A 331 8.25 5.51 9.37
CA PHE A 331 9.06 6.67 8.98
C PHE A 331 10.55 6.38 9.16
N SER A 332 11.36 6.91 8.26
CA SER A 332 12.81 7.01 8.46
C SER A 332 13.12 8.28 9.25
N TRP A 333 14.15 8.20 10.11
CA TRP A 333 14.65 9.33 10.87
C TRP A 333 16.07 9.73 10.40
N GLY A 334 16.30 11.02 10.17
CA GLY A 334 17.59 11.53 9.72
C GLY A 334 18.72 11.41 10.77
N GLY A 335 18.36 11.19 12.04
CA GLY A 335 19.31 10.79 13.07
C GLY A 335 19.93 9.40 12.84
N ASP A 336 19.33 8.54 12.02
CA ASP A 336 19.83 7.19 11.69
C ASP A 336 20.75 7.17 10.46
N TRP A 337 20.81 8.27 9.70
CA TRP A 337 21.58 8.32 8.46
C TRP A 337 23.07 8.08 8.70
N LYS A 338 23.75 7.36 7.79
CA LYS A 338 25.18 7.09 7.93
C LYS A 338 26.00 8.38 7.87
N SER A 339 25.71 9.23 6.89
CA SER A 339 26.23 10.59 6.77
C SER A 339 25.46 11.34 5.68
N PHE A 340 25.23 12.64 5.81
CA PHE A 340 25.35 13.42 7.05
C PHE A 340 24.11 13.18 7.93
N LYS A 341 24.20 13.43 9.25
CA LYS A 341 23.07 13.32 10.18
C LYS A 341 22.12 14.52 10.02
N ASP A 342 20.83 14.26 10.12
CA ASP A 342 19.78 15.29 10.01
C ASP A 342 18.64 15.01 11.01
N PRO A 343 18.88 15.15 12.32
CA PRO A 343 17.97 14.62 13.34
C PRO A 343 16.63 15.34 13.42
N MET A 344 16.50 16.57 12.92
CA MET A 344 15.18 17.22 12.81
C MET A 344 14.24 16.49 11.84
N HIS A 345 14.80 15.79 10.84
CA HIS A 345 14.06 15.29 9.68
C HIS A 345 13.51 13.88 9.89
N PHE A 346 12.20 13.74 9.72
CA PHE A 346 11.50 12.45 9.61
C PHE A 346 10.79 12.37 8.26
N GLU A 347 10.84 11.22 7.57
CA GLU A 347 10.16 11.04 6.28
C GLU A 347 9.44 9.70 6.17
N ALA A 348 8.23 9.72 5.61
CA ALA A 348 7.47 8.51 5.33
C ALA A 348 8.18 7.65 4.29
N THR A 349 8.03 6.33 4.41
CA THR A 349 8.66 5.36 3.51
C THR A 349 7.61 4.45 2.87
N ALA A 350 8.06 3.46 2.11
CA ALA A 350 7.22 2.36 1.64
C ALA A 350 6.50 1.66 2.82
N LEU A 351 7.17 1.55 3.97
CA LEU A 351 6.62 0.87 5.15
C LEU A 351 5.46 1.65 5.76
N THR A 352 5.53 2.99 5.78
CA THR A 352 4.42 3.85 6.23
C THR A 352 3.16 3.58 5.42
N VAL A 353 3.31 3.51 4.10
CA VAL A 353 2.20 3.26 3.19
C VAL A 353 1.66 1.84 3.35
N LYS A 354 2.55 0.83 3.39
CA LYS A 354 2.16 -0.56 3.61
C LYS A 354 1.42 -0.76 4.93
N LEU A 355 1.82 -0.08 6.01
CA LEU A 355 1.11 -0.11 7.29
C LEU A 355 -0.34 0.38 7.15
N LEU A 356 -0.54 1.52 6.47
CA LEU A 356 -1.87 2.11 6.30
C LEU A 356 -2.75 1.34 5.32
N GLU A 357 -2.16 0.74 4.28
CA GLU A 357 -2.89 0.10 3.18
C GLU A 357 -2.93 -1.43 3.28
N GLY A 358 -2.47 -2.01 4.39
CA GLY A 358 -2.51 -3.47 4.63
C GLY A 358 -1.50 -4.28 3.79
N GLY A 359 -0.38 -3.67 3.41
CA GLY A 359 0.70 -4.32 2.67
C GLY A 359 1.61 -5.19 3.54
N GLU A 360 2.32 -6.13 2.91
CA GLU A 360 3.26 -7.03 3.60
C GLU A 360 4.48 -6.25 4.14
N LEU A 361 4.78 -6.47 5.43
CA LEU A 361 5.87 -5.83 6.16
C LEU A 361 7.03 -6.81 6.41
N PRO A 362 8.29 -6.36 6.33
CA PRO A 362 9.43 -7.22 6.66
C PRO A 362 9.39 -7.67 8.11
N GLN A 363 9.69 -8.94 8.35
CA GLN A 363 9.73 -9.53 9.70
C GLN A 363 10.61 -8.73 10.67
N LYS A 364 11.77 -8.25 10.20
CA LYS A 364 12.70 -7.44 10.98
C LYS A 364 12.14 -6.08 11.43
N PHE A 365 11.28 -5.48 10.61
CA PHE A 365 10.58 -4.26 10.98
C PHE A 365 9.50 -4.54 12.03
N ILE A 366 8.79 -5.66 11.89
CA ILE A 366 7.81 -6.14 12.88
C ILE A 366 8.48 -6.35 14.25
N GLU A 367 9.68 -6.94 14.27
CA GLU A 367 10.48 -7.13 15.50
C GLU A 367 10.82 -5.80 16.18
N VAL A 368 11.23 -4.77 15.42
CA VAL A 368 11.47 -3.43 15.96
C VAL A 368 10.20 -2.83 16.57
N CYS A 369 9.07 -2.96 15.88
CA CYS A 369 7.80 -2.44 16.38
C CYS A 369 7.38 -3.11 17.70
N ARG A 370 7.67 -4.41 17.85
CA ARG A 370 7.44 -5.17 19.10
C ARG A 370 8.44 -4.80 20.20
N ALA A 371 9.73 -4.64 19.88
CA ALA A 371 10.77 -4.29 20.85
C ALA A 371 10.60 -2.87 21.41
N GLY A 372 10.08 -1.94 20.61
CA GLY A 372 9.72 -0.58 21.02
C GLY A 372 8.53 -0.49 21.99
N GLN A 373 7.93 -1.62 22.36
CA GLN A 373 6.91 -1.74 23.43
C GLN A 373 7.50 -2.09 24.80
N GLN A 374 8.84 -2.03 24.99
CA GLN A 374 9.40 -2.14 26.33
C GLN A 374 8.80 -1.04 27.24
N PRO A 375 8.29 -1.40 28.43
CA PRO A 375 7.62 -0.46 29.31
C PRO A 375 8.64 0.58 29.77
N GLN A 376 8.47 1.83 29.34
CA GLN A 376 9.09 2.93 30.06
C GLN A 376 8.48 2.94 31.47
N LEU A 377 9.33 3.06 32.49
CA LEU A 377 8.95 3.07 33.90
C LEU A 377 7.66 3.90 34.10
N GLY A 378 6.59 3.25 34.56
CA GLY A 378 5.29 3.86 34.83
C GLY A 378 4.16 3.50 33.85
N TYR A 379 4.44 2.78 32.76
CA TYR A 379 3.40 2.35 31.82
C TYR A 379 2.87 0.93 32.12
N VAL A 380 1.60 0.83 32.51
CA VAL A 380 0.83 -0.42 32.50
C VAL A 380 0.07 -0.47 31.16
N PRO A 381 0.38 -1.38 30.23
CA PRO A 381 -0.32 -1.40 28.96
C PRO A 381 -1.76 -1.92 29.13
N GLY A 382 -2.74 -1.14 28.64
CA GLY A 382 -3.98 -1.53 27.95
C GLY A 382 -5.03 -2.42 28.64
N GLU A 383 -6.25 -1.90 28.79
CA GLU A 383 -7.46 -2.64 29.19
C GLU A 383 -7.74 -3.87 28.32
N VAL A 384 -8.24 -4.95 28.95
CA VAL A 384 -8.86 -6.08 28.26
C VAL A 384 -10.14 -5.59 27.59
N LYS A 385 -10.33 -5.89 26.31
CA LYS A 385 -11.52 -5.53 25.53
C LYS A 385 -12.50 -6.71 25.54
N VAL A 386 -13.73 -6.47 26.00
CA VAL A 386 -14.77 -7.50 25.99
C VAL A 386 -15.67 -7.27 24.78
N VAL A 387 -15.77 -8.28 23.92
CA VAL A 387 -16.56 -8.24 22.68
C VAL A 387 -17.86 -9.00 22.92
N LEU A 388 -18.98 -8.30 22.87
CA LEU A 388 -20.32 -8.88 22.97
C LEU A 388 -20.76 -9.32 21.58
N LEU A 389 -20.96 -10.61 21.40
CA LEU A 389 -21.51 -11.20 20.18
C LEU A 389 -23.05 -11.31 20.29
N PRO A 390 -23.79 -11.30 19.16
CA PRO A 390 -23.29 -11.22 17.77
C PRO A 390 -22.97 -9.80 17.28
N ASP A 391 -23.32 -8.77 18.05
CA ASP A 391 -23.31 -7.37 17.58
C ASP A 391 -21.90 -6.74 17.49
N ASN A 392 -20.86 -7.48 17.89
CA ASN A 392 -19.47 -7.04 17.96
C ASN A 392 -19.25 -5.78 18.80
N LYS A 393 -20.15 -5.51 19.77
CA LYS A 393 -20.03 -4.35 20.66
C LYS A 393 -18.85 -4.56 21.60
N VAL A 394 -17.92 -3.60 21.60
CA VAL A 394 -16.73 -3.64 22.46
C VAL A 394 -16.96 -2.80 23.71
N ILE A 395 -16.75 -3.39 24.88
CA ILE A 395 -16.80 -2.70 26.18
C ILE A 395 -15.47 -2.86 26.91
N PRO A 396 -15.05 -1.86 27.72
CA PRO A 396 -13.87 -1.98 28.57
C PRO A 396 -14.13 -2.93 29.74
N CYS A 397 -13.09 -3.60 30.23
CA CYS A 397 -13.17 -4.51 31.37
C CYS A 397 -12.93 -3.83 32.73
N ASN A 398 -12.92 -2.49 32.82
CA ASN A 398 -12.70 -1.73 34.07
C ASN A 398 -11.65 -2.37 35.00
N ALA A 399 -10.45 -2.61 34.46
CA ALA A 399 -9.43 -3.37 35.18
C ALA A 399 -8.88 -2.56 36.37
N TYR A 400 -8.62 -3.24 37.49
CA TYR A 400 -7.94 -2.67 38.65
C TYR A 400 -6.50 -3.22 38.74
N PHE A 401 -5.58 -2.44 39.27
CA PHE A 401 -4.19 -2.84 39.45
C PHE A 401 -3.98 -3.38 40.87
N ASP A 402 -3.37 -4.56 41.03
CA ASP A 402 -3.21 -5.22 42.34
C ASP A 402 -1.78 -5.11 42.92
N GLY A 403 -0.91 -4.33 42.28
CA GLY A 403 0.48 -4.17 42.67
C GLY A 403 1.47 -4.93 41.77
N GLU A 404 1.01 -5.92 41.00
CA GLU A 404 1.84 -6.64 40.03
C GLU A 404 1.24 -6.70 38.62
N LYS A 405 -0.09 -6.83 38.51
CA LYS A 405 -0.79 -6.98 37.22
C LYS A 405 -2.11 -6.19 37.21
N ALA A 406 -2.54 -5.78 36.02
CA ALA A 406 -3.93 -5.34 35.83
C ALA A 406 -4.85 -6.57 35.82
N LYS A 407 -5.90 -6.56 36.65
CA LYS A 407 -6.89 -7.63 36.79
C LYS A 407 -8.30 -7.11 36.49
N CYS A 408 -9.12 -7.95 35.86
CA CYS A 408 -10.54 -7.69 35.61
C CYS A 408 -11.35 -8.93 36.01
N ASN A 409 -12.47 -8.75 36.73
CA ASN A 409 -13.37 -9.84 37.09
C ASN A 409 -14.36 -10.15 35.96
N LEU A 410 -13.89 -10.86 34.94
CA LEU A 410 -14.66 -11.21 33.74
C LEU A 410 -15.92 -12.04 34.02
N ARG A 411 -15.93 -12.86 35.08
CA ARG A 411 -17.07 -13.73 35.41
C ARG A 411 -18.23 -12.92 35.95
N GLU A 412 -17.96 -12.04 36.92
CA GLU A 412 -18.96 -11.15 37.51
C GLU A 412 -19.49 -10.14 36.48
N LEU A 413 -18.61 -9.61 35.62
CA LEU A 413 -18.99 -8.74 34.51
C LEU A 413 -19.90 -9.47 33.49
N ALA A 414 -19.57 -10.71 33.13
CA ALA A 414 -20.37 -11.49 32.19
C ALA A 414 -21.75 -11.84 32.80
N GLU A 415 -21.80 -12.23 34.07
CA GLU A 415 -23.04 -12.54 34.79
C GLU A 415 -23.96 -11.31 34.90
N GLY A 416 -23.41 -10.14 35.25
CA GLY A 416 -24.16 -8.89 35.34
C GLY A 416 -24.75 -8.40 34.01
N LEU A 417 -24.20 -8.86 32.87
CA LEU A 417 -24.69 -8.54 31.53
C LEU A 417 -25.62 -9.61 30.95
N GLY A 418 -25.75 -10.79 31.59
CA GLY A 418 -26.51 -11.93 31.05
C GLY A 418 -25.75 -12.78 30.02
N TYR A 419 -24.42 -12.69 30.01
CA TYR A 419 -23.54 -13.37 29.05
C TYR A 419 -22.66 -14.43 29.73
N VAL A 420 -21.99 -15.24 28.91
CA VAL A 420 -20.96 -16.20 29.34
C VAL A 420 -19.75 -16.12 28.44
N VAL A 421 -18.57 -16.45 28.99
CA VAL A 421 -17.34 -16.51 28.21
C VAL A 421 -17.45 -17.62 27.16
N ALA A 422 -17.25 -17.24 25.90
CA ALA A 422 -17.23 -18.13 24.75
C ALA A 422 -15.79 -18.45 24.33
N ASP A 423 -14.96 -17.42 24.16
CA ASP A 423 -13.59 -17.57 23.69
C ASP A 423 -12.71 -16.38 24.14
N HIS A 424 -11.39 -16.51 24.03
CA HIS A 424 -10.45 -15.43 24.29
C HIS A 424 -9.26 -15.50 23.33
N ILE A 425 -8.77 -14.33 22.92
CA ILE A 425 -7.58 -14.18 22.08
C ILE A 425 -6.54 -13.41 22.93
N PRO A 426 -5.67 -14.12 23.68
CA PRO A 426 -4.76 -13.51 24.66
C PRO A 426 -3.84 -12.45 24.09
N ASP A 427 -3.32 -12.68 22.88
CA ASP A 427 -2.43 -11.81 22.12
C ASP A 427 -3.11 -10.53 21.63
N GLN A 428 -4.44 -10.56 21.45
CA GLN A 428 -5.25 -9.39 21.09
C GLN A 428 -5.95 -8.74 22.29
N ARG A 429 -5.80 -9.30 23.50
CA ARG A 429 -6.46 -8.85 24.74
C ARG A 429 -7.98 -8.76 24.58
N LYS A 430 -8.56 -9.69 23.85
CA LYS A 430 -10.01 -9.76 23.61
C LYS A 430 -10.61 -10.97 24.27
N VAL A 431 -11.76 -10.77 24.91
CA VAL A 431 -12.59 -11.85 25.44
C VAL A 431 -13.95 -11.74 24.78
N TYR A 432 -14.42 -12.83 24.19
CA TYR A 432 -15.69 -12.90 23.51
C TYR A 432 -16.74 -13.46 24.44
N LEU A 433 -17.83 -12.71 24.58
CA LEU A 433 -18.99 -13.13 25.35
C LEU A 433 -20.16 -13.38 24.40
N VAL A 434 -20.90 -14.46 24.67
CA VAL A 434 -22.17 -14.76 24.00
C VAL A 434 -23.30 -14.73 25.04
N PRO A 435 -24.55 -14.40 24.62
CA PRO A 435 -25.70 -14.49 25.52
C PRO A 435 -25.77 -15.89 26.13
N ARG A 436 -26.09 -15.99 27.42
CA ARG A 436 -26.12 -17.27 28.15
C ARG A 436 -27.01 -18.33 27.46
N GLU A 437 -28.07 -17.86 26.81
CA GLU A 437 -29.06 -18.62 26.07
C GLU A 437 -28.50 -19.25 24.77
N ALA A 438 -27.50 -18.60 24.15
CA ALA A 438 -26.92 -19.02 22.88
C ALA A 438 -25.84 -20.12 23.01
N LYS A 439 -25.31 -20.35 24.22
CA LYS A 439 -24.23 -21.33 24.45
C LYS A 439 -24.71 -22.79 24.34
N ALA A 440 -26.01 -23.05 24.42
CA ALA A 440 -26.59 -24.39 24.26
C ALA A 440 -26.46 -24.98 22.84
N HIS A 441 -26.12 -24.15 21.84
CA HIS A 441 -26.03 -24.56 20.43
C HIS A 441 -24.59 -24.71 19.88
N LEU A 442 -23.57 -24.50 20.71
CA LEU A 442 -22.15 -24.47 20.28
C LEU A 442 -21.31 -25.67 20.75
N ILE A 443 -21.89 -26.65 21.42
CA ILE A 443 -21.22 -27.92 21.76
C ILE A 443 -21.79 -29.01 20.84
N PRO A 444 -21.03 -29.58 19.90
CA PRO A 444 -21.42 -30.81 19.23
C PRO A 444 -21.58 -31.90 20.29
N LYS A 445 -22.70 -32.62 20.31
CA LYS A 445 -22.81 -33.87 21.07
C LYS A 445 -21.72 -34.80 20.55
N GLU A 446 -20.78 -35.18 21.41
CA GLU A 446 -19.85 -36.27 21.14
C GLU A 446 -20.66 -37.50 20.71
N ALA A 447 -20.28 -38.07 19.56
CA ALA A 447 -20.83 -39.33 19.10
C ALA A 447 -20.14 -40.45 19.88
N ASP A 448 -20.94 -41.28 20.55
CA ASP A 448 -20.53 -42.58 21.07
C ASP A 448 -19.92 -43.44 19.94
N ALA A 449 -18.63 -43.79 20.08
CA ALA A 449 -18.02 -45.08 19.74
C ALA A 449 -16.49 -45.05 19.94
#